data_AF-A0A1V4KDY6-F1
#
_entry.id   AF-A0A1V4KDY6-F1
#
_cell.length_a   1.000
_cell.length_b   1.000
_cell.length_c   1.000
_cell.angle_alpha   90.00
_cell.angle_beta   90.00
_cell.angle_gamma   90.00
#
_symmetry.space_group_name_H-M   'P 1'
#
loop_
_entity.id
_entity.type
_entity.pdbx_description
1 polymer ?
#
loop_
_entity_poly.entity_id
_entity_poly.type
_entity_poly.pdbx_seq_one_letter_code
_entity_poly.pdbx_strand_id
1 'polypeptide(L)'
;MVGMIASFYDTDAVIMAVGITVVVCFTVVIFSLQTKYDFTSCRGVLIICLVVLIIFSILCIFIRNRILDIIYASLGALLFTCDTPNSTDTPLHFQLVGEMAYQLDRRMLVHVFPNRQRFYGFTVSNIPDKIMDTVTSPQEHVAATSRYSEMMMMLRRRGYNPKMHPLFCEALVNTYGTVSDAARPSVFAAVTAELLKRAIEETMPPRARLDGFIMLDCLLFMVRMGDGPIFMY
;
A
#
# COMPACT_ATOMS: atom_id res chain seq x y z
N MET A 1 42.27 -9.92 -20.92
CA MET A 1 41.51 -11.18 -20.83
C MET A 1 40.26 -11.22 -21.72
N VAL A 2 39.54 -10.11 -21.94
CA VAL A 2 38.35 -10.04 -22.82
C VAL A 2 38.66 -10.44 -24.28
N GLY A 3 39.85 -10.11 -24.81
CA GLY A 3 40.25 -10.46 -26.18
C GLY A 3 40.45 -11.95 -26.47
N MET A 4 40.74 -12.78 -25.45
CA MET A 4 40.84 -14.24 -25.62
C MET A 4 39.47 -14.91 -25.69
N ILE A 5 38.46 -14.35 -25.03
CA ILE A 5 37.10 -14.91 -24.98
C ILE A 5 36.33 -14.55 -26.26
N ALA A 6 36.53 -13.33 -26.81
CA ALA A 6 35.92 -12.91 -28.07
C ALA A 6 36.35 -13.75 -29.28
N SER A 7 37.50 -14.41 -29.22
CA SER A 7 37.97 -15.29 -30.32
C SER A 7 37.21 -16.60 -30.44
N PHE A 8 36.40 -16.97 -29.44
CA PHE A 8 35.60 -18.21 -29.44
C PHE A 8 34.11 -17.98 -29.79
N TYR A 9 33.70 -16.73 -29.99
CA TYR A 9 32.31 -16.36 -30.31
C TYR A 9 32.22 -15.67 -31.66
N ASP A 10 31.13 -15.91 -32.39
CA ASP A 10 30.86 -15.22 -33.65
C ASP A 10 30.91 -13.71 -33.48
N THR A 11 31.56 -13.04 -34.42
CA THR A 11 31.77 -11.58 -34.41
C THR A 11 30.45 -10.82 -34.33
N ASP A 12 29.39 -11.35 -34.94
CA ASP A 12 28.03 -10.80 -34.86
C ASP A 12 27.48 -10.75 -33.43
N ALA A 13 27.72 -11.79 -32.62
CA ALA A 13 27.28 -11.85 -31.24
C ALA A 13 28.02 -10.84 -30.36
N VAL A 14 29.31 -10.64 -30.61
CA VAL A 14 30.15 -9.67 -29.87
C VAL A 14 29.73 -8.24 -30.17
N ILE A 15 29.44 -7.91 -31.44
CA ILE A 15 29.00 -6.56 -31.85
C ILE A 15 27.64 -6.22 -31.22
N MET A 16 26.70 -7.17 -31.17
CA MET A 16 25.43 -6.97 -30.48
C MET A 16 25.62 -6.72 -28.97
N ALA A 17 26.48 -7.50 -28.30
CA ALA A 17 26.76 -7.32 -26.88
C ALA A 17 27.40 -5.95 -26.56
N VAL A 18 28.31 -5.48 -27.42
CA VAL A 18 28.94 -4.15 -27.28
C VAL A 18 27.90 -3.03 -27.48
N GLY A 19 27.03 -3.14 -28.48
CA GLY A 19 25.95 -2.15 -28.68
C GLY A 19 25.03 -2.01 -27.47
N ILE A 20 24.69 -3.14 -26.82
CA ILE A 20 23.81 -3.14 -25.65
C ILE A 20 24.49 -2.48 -24.45
N THR A 21 25.76 -2.81 -24.17
CA THR A 21 26.49 -2.24 -23.03
C THR A 21 26.65 -0.72 -23.15
N VAL A 22 26.82 -0.19 -24.37
CA VAL A 22 26.87 1.26 -24.63
C VAL A 22 25.53 1.93 -24.32
N VAL A 23 24.41 1.39 -24.78
CA VAL A 23 23.07 1.97 -24.55
C VAL A 23 22.70 1.95 -23.06
N VAL A 24 22.97 0.83 -22.38
CA VAL A 24 22.69 0.68 -20.94
C VAL A 24 23.55 1.66 -20.13
N CYS A 25 24.86 1.72 -20.39
CA CYS A 25 25.75 2.66 -19.72
C CYS A 25 25.33 4.12 -19.96
N PHE A 26 24.95 4.48 -21.18
CA PHE A 26 24.55 5.86 -21.51
C PHE A 26 23.25 6.26 -20.81
N THR A 27 22.28 5.34 -20.71
CA THR A 27 21.01 5.56 -19.99
C THR A 27 21.25 5.81 -18.50
N VAL A 28 22.10 4.99 -17.87
CA VAL A 28 22.46 5.15 -16.45
C VAL A 28 23.23 6.44 -16.20
N VAL A 29 24.14 6.83 -17.11
CA VAL A 29 24.92 8.08 -17.00
C VAL A 29 24.02 9.31 -17.15
N ILE A 30 23.13 9.37 -18.15
CA ILE A 30 22.18 10.49 -18.30
C ILE A 30 21.30 10.60 -17.05
N PHE A 31 20.82 9.47 -16.53
CA PHE A 31 19.98 9.46 -15.34
C PHE A 31 20.75 9.91 -14.10
N SER A 32 21.99 9.45 -13.93
CA SER A 32 22.88 9.90 -12.86
C SER A 32 23.24 11.38 -12.94
N LEU A 33 23.09 12.01 -14.11
CA LEU A 33 23.27 13.45 -14.30
C LEU A 33 21.97 14.23 -14.06
N GLN A 34 20.80 13.59 -14.16
CA GLN A 34 19.48 14.18 -13.85
C GLN A 34 19.13 14.16 -12.35
N THR A 35 19.86 13.42 -11.52
CA THR A 35 19.55 13.26 -10.08
C THR A 35 20.03 14.44 -9.24
N LYS A 36 19.35 15.57 -9.39
CA LYS A 36 19.36 16.66 -8.39
C LYS A 36 18.25 16.53 -7.35
N TYR A 37 17.49 15.42 -7.38
CA TYR A 37 16.42 15.10 -6.43
C TYR A 37 16.52 13.63 -5.96
N ASP A 38 16.95 13.48 -4.70
CA ASP A 38 16.79 12.36 -3.76
C ASP A 38 17.05 10.91 -4.23
N PHE A 39 18.29 10.45 -4.02
CA PHE A 39 18.62 9.04 -3.85
C PHE A 39 18.23 8.53 -2.45
N THR A 40 16.94 8.59 -2.11
CA THR A 40 16.37 7.85 -0.96
C THR A 40 14.97 7.35 -1.29
N SER A 41 14.84 6.69 -2.43
CA SER A 41 13.61 5.95 -2.75
C SER A 41 13.99 4.71 -3.51
N CYS A 42 13.96 3.55 -2.84
CA CYS A 42 14.13 2.23 -3.47
C CYS A 42 13.25 2.09 -4.73
N ARG A 43 12.07 2.74 -4.75
CA ARG A 43 11.18 2.88 -5.92
C ARG A 43 11.83 3.52 -7.15
N GLY A 44 12.67 4.55 -7.00
CA GLY A 44 13.33 5.21 -8.13
C GLY A 44 14.33 4.27 -8.82
N VAL A 45 15.10 3.54 -8.03
CA VAL A 45 16.08 2.54 -8.52
C VAL A 45 15.38 1.36 -9.19
N LEU A 46 14.26 0.88 -8.64
CA LEU A 46 13.46 -0.20 -9.23
C LEU A 46 12.84 0.19 -10.59
N ILE A 47 12.33 1.42 -10.74
CA ILE A 47 11.79 1.90 -12.02
C ILE A 47 12.87 1.96 -13.10
N ILE A 48 14.09 2.36 -12.76
CA ILE A 48 15.22 2.38 -13.70
C ILE A 48 15.60 0.95 -14.11
N CYS A 49 15.66 0.04 -13.14
CA CYS A 49 15.92 -1.38 -13.39
C CYS A 49 14.88 -1.98 -14.35
N LEU A 50 13.60 -1.61 -14.17
CA LEU A 50 12.50 -2.02 -15.04
C LEU A 50 12.63 -1.45 -16.46
N VAL A 51 12.96 -0.16 -16.61
CA VAL A 51 13.17 0.46 -17.93
C VAL A 51 14.34 -0.20 -18.68
N VAL A 52 15.43 -0.49 -17.97
CA VAL A 52 16.58 -1.22 -18.53
C VAL A 52 16.18 -2.63 -18.98
N LEU A 53 15.37 -3.34 -18.18
CA LEU A 53 14.86 -4.66 -18.56
C LEU A 53 13.91 -4.62 -19.75
N ILE A 54 13.05 -3.60 -19.88
CA ILE A 54 12.18 -3.45 -21.05
C ILE A 54 12.99 -3.24 -22.33
N ILE A 55 13.99 -2.34 -22.30
CA ILE A 55 14.87 -2.09 -23.45
C ILE A 55 15.62 -3.37 -23.83
N PHE A 56 16.11 -4.12 -22.85
CA PHE A 56 16.81 -5.38 -23.08
C PHE A 56 15.88 -6.49 -23.61
N SER A 57 14.64 -6.56 -23.13
CA SER A 57 13.63 -7.54 -23.57
C SER A 57 13.26 -7.36 -25.05
N ILE A 58 13.17 -6.11 -25.52
CA ILE A 58 12.91 -5.80 -26.94
C ILE A 58 14.09 -6.25 -27.81
N LEU A 59 15.32 -6.20 -27.29
CA LEU A 59 16.52 -6.63 -28.01
C LEU A 59 16.65 -8.18 -28.05
N CYS A 60 16.16 -8.89 -27.04
CA CYS A 60 16.07 -10.36 -27.06
C CYS A 60 15.16 -10.90 -28.18
N ILE A 61 14.18 -10.12 -28.66
CA ILE A 61 13.35 -10.52 -29.81
C ILE A 61 14.20 -10.72 -31.07
N PHE A 62 15.31 -9.98 -31.22
CA PHE A 62 16.24 -10.13 -32.34
C PHE A 62 17.19 -11.33 -32.17
N ILE A 63 17.58 -11.66 -30.93
CA ILE A 63 18.42 -12.84 -30.61
C ILE A 63 17.50 -13.95 -30.09
N ARG A 64 16.91 -14.71 -31.02
CA ARG A 64 15.90 -15.75 -30.75
C ARG A 64 16.47 -16.94 -29.97
N ASN A 65 16.61 -16.79 -28.65
CA ASN A 65 17.10 -17.81 -27.73
C ASN A 65 16.11 -18.02 -26.57
N ARG A 66 15.41 -19.18 -26.58
CA ARG A 66 14.39 -19.55 -25.58
C ARG A 66 14.87 -19.49 -24.13
N ILE A 67 16.15 -19.76 -23.88
CA ILE A 67 16.71 -19.77 -22.52
C ILE A 67 16.78 -18.35 -21.95
N LEU A 68 17.11 -17.36 -22.78
CA LEU A 68 17.15 -15.95 -22.37
C LEU A 68 15.75 -15.45 -22.06
N ASP A 69 14.78 -15.73 -22.92
CA ASP A 69 13.38 -15.31 -22.72
C ASP A 69 12.82 -15.78 -21.37
N ILE A 70 13.11 -17.03 -20.97
CA ILE A 70 12.63 -17.60 -19.70
C ILE A 70 13.31 -16.92 -18.50
N ILE A 71 14.63 -16.73 -18.54
CA ILE A 71 15.36 -16.09 -17.44
C ILE A 71 14.90 -14.64 -17.28
N TYR A 72 14.72 -13.88 -18.37
CA TYR A 72 14.26 -12.50 -18.31
C TYR A 72 12.79 -12.36 -17.91
N ALA A 73 11.91 -13.25 -18.39
CA ALA A 73 10.52 -13.30 -17.93
C ALA A 73 10.45 -13.57 -16.43
N SER A 74 11.31 -14.46 -15.90
CA SER A 74 11.38 -14.75 -14.47
C SER A 74 11.91 -13.57 -13.66
N LEU A 75 12.92 -12.84 -14.16
CA LEU A 75 13.50 -11.68 -13.50
C LEU A 75 12.52 -10.48 -13.47
N GLY A 76 11.82 -10.24 -14.59
CA GLY A 76 10.77 -9.22 -14.68
C GLY A 76 9.57 -9.54 -13.80
N ALA A 77 9.15 -10.81 -13.73
CA ALA A 77 8.10 -11.24 -12.82
C ALA A 77 8.49 -11.09 -11.34
N LEU A 78 9.76 -11.39 -11.00
CA LEU A 78 10.27 -11.25 -9.64
C LEU A 78 10.35 -9.78 -9.20
N LEU A 79 10.73 -8.87 -10.11
CA LEU A 79 10.71 -7.43 -9.85
C LEU A 79 9.28 -6.89 -9.68
N PHE A 80 8.34 -7.31 -10.53
CA PHE A 80 6.93 -6.92 -10.39
C PHE A 80 6.32 -7.42 -9.07
N THR A 81 6.71 -8.61 -8.64
CA THR A 81 6.29 -9.21 -7.35
C THR A 81 6.98 -8.52 -6.15
N CYS A 82 8.17 -7.94 -6.34
CA CYS A 82 8.84 -7.17 -5.29
C CYS A 82 8.26 -5.75 -5.16
N ASP A 83 7.75 -5.17 -6.25
CA ASP A 83 7.01 -3.88 -6.23
C ASP A 83 5.61 -3.98 -5.61
N THR A 84 5.08 -5.20 -5.40
CA THR A 84 3.87 -5.36 -4.58
C THR A 84 4.18 -4.89 -3.14
N PRO A 85 3.36 -4.01 -2.53
CA PRO A 85 3.66 -3.29 -1.29
C PRO A 85 3.83 -4.17 -0.03
N ASN A 86 3.85 -5.50 -0.18
CA ASN A 86 3.82 -6.45 0.92
C ASN A 86 5.19 -7.01 1.34
N SER A 87 6.31 -6.54 0.77
CA SER A 87 7.62 -7.00 1.25
C SER A 87 8.68 -5.92 1.05
N THR A 88 9.22 -5.45 2.18
CA THR A 88 10.45 -4.65 2.35
C THR A 88 10.41 -3.21 1.80
N ASP A 89 10.42 -2.25 2.73
CA ASP A 89 10.76 -0.83 2.55
C ASP A 89 9.65 0.21 2.31
N THR A 90 8.39 -0.05 2.70
CA THR A 90 7.55 1.09 3.11
C THR A 90 7.93 1.46 4.54
N PRO A 91 8.42 2.69 4.82
CA PRO A 91 8.73 3.09 6.19
C PRO A 91 7.51 2.87 7.07
N LEU A 92 7.70 2.31 8.27
CA LEU A 92 6.62 1.92 9.21
C LEU A 92 5.53 3.01 9.32
N HIS A 93 5.93 4.28 9.31
CA HIS A 93 5.05 5.44 9.34
C HIS A 93 4.01 5.48 8.20
N PHE A 94 4.32 4.99 7.00
CA PHE A 94 3.36 4.89 5.89
C PHE A 94 2.30 3.82 6.18
N GLN A 95 2.71 2.60 6.54
CA GLN A 95 1.77 1.53 6.87
C GLN A 95 0.91 1.85 8.09
N LEU A 96 1.42 2.63 9.04
CA LEU A 96 0.64 3.11 10.19
C LEU A 96 -0.58 3.94 9.78
N VAL A 97 -0.48 4.72 8.70
CA VAL A 97 -1.60 5.52 8.19
C VAL A 97 -2.68 4.65 7.56
N GLY A 98 -2.29 3.66 6.74
CA GLY A 98 -3.23 2.70 6.17
C GLY A 98 -3.85 1.81 7.25
N GLU A 99 -3.06 1.35 8.22
CA GLU A 99 -3.54 0.59 9.37
C GLU A 99 -4.50 1.39 10.24
N MET A 100 -4.22 2.69 10.47
CA MET A 100 -5.14 3.59 11.19
C MET A 100 -6.50 3.66 10.50
N ALA A 101 -6.52 3.82 9.18
CA ALA A 101 -7.75 3.85 8.39
C ALA A 101 -8.52 2.53 8.48
N TYR A 102 -7.82 1.40 8.29
CA TYR A 102 -8.40 0.07 8.40
C TYR A 102 -9.01 -0.20 9.79
N GLN A 103 -8.29 0.18 10.85
CA GLN A 103 -8.71 -0.06 12.24
C GLN A 103 -9.90 0.82 12.64
N LEU A 104 -9.98 2.05 12.12
CA LEU A 104 -11.15 2.90 12.28
C LEU A 104 -12.39 2.23 11.67
N ASP A 105 -12.31 1.82 10.40
CA ASP A 105 -13.43 1.18 9.69
C ASP A 105 -13.84 -0.14 10.36
N ARG A 106 -12.86 -0.97 10.75
CA ARG A 106 -13.12 -2.22 11.48
C ARG A 106 -13.84 -1.96 12.80
N ARG A 107 -13.46 -0.95 13.57
CA ARG A 107 -14.13 -0.59 14.82
C ARG A 107 -15.56 -0.12 14.59
N MET A 108 -15.83 0.64 13.53
CA MET A 108 -17.20 1.03 13.18
C MET A 108 -18.05 -0.20 12.85
N LEU A 109 -17.52 -1.15 12.08
CA LEU A 109 -18.23 -2.38 11.71
C LEU A 109 -18.51 -3.28 12.93
N VAL A 110 -17.52 -3.50 13.80
CA VAL A 110 -17.68 -4.30 15.03
C VAL A 110 -18.67 -3.66 15.99
N HIS A 111 -18.71 -2.33 16.09
CA HIS A 111 -19.66 -1.63 16.95
C HIS A 111 -21.12 -1.81 16.49
N VAL A 112 -21.36 -1.77 15.17
CA VAL A 112 -22.71 -1.96 14.60
C VAL A 112 -23.11 -3.45 14.63
N PHE A 113 -22.19 -4.34 14.28
CA PHE A 113 -22.42 -5.78 14.14
C PHE A 113 -21.55 -6.61 15.11
N PRO A 114 -21.83 -6.60 16.41
CA PRO A 114 -21.00 -7.29 17.41
C PRO A 114 -20.97 -8.81 17.24
N ASN A 115 -22.02 -9.39 16.64
CA ASN A 115 -22.16 -10.83 16.47
C ASN A 115 -21.46 -11.38 15.22
N ARG A 116 -20.82 -10.53 14.40
CA ARG A 116 -20.13 -10.94 13.17
C ARG A 116 -18.62 -10.87 13.32
N GLN A 117 -17.95 -11.95 12.94
CA GLN A 117 -16.48 -12.05 12.96
C GLN A 117 -15.81 -11.71 11.62
N ARG A 118 -16.53 -11.82 10.50
CA ARG A 118 -16.00 -11.62 9.14
C ARG A 118 -16.85 -10.60 8.38
N PHE A 119 -16.18 -9.62 7.76
CA PHE A 119 -16.77 -8.44 7.14
C PHE A 119 -16.45 -8.33 5.64
N TYR A 120 -16.36 -9.45 4.92
CA TYR A 120 -16.08 -9.43 3.48
C TYR A 120 -17.16 -8.65 2.71
N GLY A 121 -16.74 -7.64 1.94
CA GLY A 121 -17.64 -6.77 1.18
C GLY A 121 -18.47 -5.80 2.05
N PHE A 122 -18.09 -5.61 3.31
CA PHE A 122 -18.62 -4.54 4.15
C PHE A 122 -17.66 -3.36 4.12
N THR A 123 -18.22 -2.18 3.88
CA THR A 123 -17.54 -0.89 4.01
C THR A 123 -18.40 -0.01 4.89
N VAL A 124 -17.81 1.04 5.48
CA VAL A 124 -18.57 1.98 6.33
C VAL A 124 -19.69 2.67 5.55
N SER A 125 -19.51 2.88 4.23
CA SER A 125 -20.53 3.45 3.34
C SER A 125 -21.75 2.55 3.17
N ASN A 126 -21.56 1.23 3.17
CA ASN A 126 -22.59 0.24 2.84
C ASN A 126 -23.25 -0.36 4.09
N ILE A 127 -22.93 0.15 5.29
CA ILE A 127 -23.52 -0.33 6.54
C ILE A 127 -25.07 -0.31 6.50
N PRO A 128 -25.75 0.77 6.07
CA PRO A 128 -27.22 0.80 6.06
C PRO A 128 -27.83 -0.32 5.23
N ASP A 129 -27.30 -0.55 4.03
CA ASP A 129 -27.76 -1.62 3.13
C ASP A 129 -27.48 -2.99 3.75
N LYS A 130 -26.30 -3.17 4.34
CA LYS A 130 -25.93 -4.41 5.03
C LYS A 130 -26.80 -4.67 6.26
N ILE A 131 -27.28 -3.66 6.98
CA ILE A 131 -28.24 -3.87 8.08
C ILE A 131 -29.53 -4.49 7.52
N MET A 132 -30.04 -3.98 6.39
CA MET A 132 -31.26 -4.51 5.75
C MET A 132 -31.07 -5.94 5.22
N ASP A 133 -29.93 -6.20 4.57
CA ASP A 133 -29.69 -7.50 3.92
C ASP A 133 -29.35 -8.62 4.90
N THR A 134 -28.68 -8.28 6.01
CA THR A 134 -27.97 -9.29 6.81
C THR A 134 -28.56 -9.54 8.19
N VAL A 135 -29.52 -8.72 8.63
CA VAL A 135 -30.17 -8.84 9.94
C VAL A 135 -31.60 -9.34 9.75
N THR A 136 -31.83 -10.62 10.06
CA THR A 136 -33.15 -11.26 9.87
C THR A 136 -34.13 -10.93 11.01
N SER A 137 -33.62 -10.64 12.21
CA SER A 137 -34.47 -10.36 13.37
C SER A 137 -34.91 -8.89 13.41
N PRO A 138 -36.22 -8.59 13.52
CA PRO A 138 -36.70 -7.21 13.55
C PRO A 138 -36.19 -6.43 14.77
N GLN A 139 -35.98 -7.10 15.92
CA GLN A 139 -35.42 -6.47 17.11
C GLN A 139 -33.94 -6.11 16.92
N GLU A 140 -33.17 -7.01 16.30
CA GLU A 140 -31.75 -6.77 16.01
C GLU A 140 -31.59 -5.69 14.94
N HIS A 141 -32.50 -5.60 13.97
CA HIS A 141 -32.49 -4.56 12.95
C HIS A 141 -32.67 -3.17 13.58
N VAL A 142 -33.64 -3.01 14.50
CA VAL A 142 -33.84 -1.76 15.23
C VAL A 142 -32.63 -1.42 16.09
N ALA A 143 -32.07 -2.41 16.79
CA ALA A 143 -30.87 -2.20 17.63
C ALA A 143 -29.65 -1.78 16.80
N ALA A 144 -29.37 -2.45 15.68
CA ALA A 144 -28.26 -2.13 14.79
C ALA A 144 -28.40 -0.75 14.15
N THR A 145 -29.61 -0.40 13.71
CA THR A 145 -29.92 0.92 13.15
C THR A 145 -29.71 2.01 14.19
N SER A 146 -30.17 1.79 15.43
CA SER A 146 -29.98 2.72 16.53
C SER A 146 -28.50 2.96 16.81
N ARG A 147 -27.71 1.89 16.99
CA ARG A 147 -26.25 1.96 17.21
C ARG A 147 -25.53 2.71 16.09
N TYR A 148 -25.85 2.40 14.83
CA TYR A 148 -25.27 3.11 13.69
C TYR A 148 -25.62 4.60 13.72
N SER A 149 -26.88 4.95 13.94
CA SER A 149 -27.31 6.35 13.95
C SER A 149 -26.64 7.17 15.07
N GLU A 150 -26.51 6.59 16.27
CA GLU A 150 -25.86 7.22 17.41
C GLU A 150 -24.36 7.40 17.16
N MET A 151 -23.68 6.34 16.74
CA MET A 151 -22.25 6.38 16.39
C MET A 151 -21.98 7.44 15.32
N MET A 152 -22.75 7.43 14.22
CA MET A 152 -22.58 8.40 13.13
C MET A 152 -22.87 9.83 13.56
N MET A 153 -23.83 10.05 14.47
CA MET A 153 -24.08 11.36 15.05
C MET A 153 -22.89 11.85 15.89
N MET A 154 -22.26 10.97 16.65
CA MET A 154 -21.06 11.31 17.43
C MET A 154 -19.83 11.58 16.56
N LEU A 155 -19.65 10.81 15.49
CA LEU A 155 -18.54 10.99 14.55
C LEU A 155 -18.70 12.28 13.73
N ARG A 156 -19.91 12.59 13.25
CA ARG A 156 -20.19 13.85 12.52
C ARG A 156 -19.89 15.09 13.35
N ARG A 157 -20.13 15.06 14.67
CA ARG A 157 -19.78 16.16 15.59
C ARG A 157 -18.26 16.43 15.65
N ARG A 158 -17.43 15.46 15.29
CA ARG A 158 -15.97 15.59 15.19
C ARG A 158 -15.48 15.93 13.78
N GLY A 159 -16.39 16.16 12.84
CA GLY A 159 -16.07 16.48 11.45
C GLY A 159 -16.04 15.26 10.52
N TYR A 160 -16.38 14.06 10.99
CA TYR A 160 -16.44 12.88 10.12
C TYR A 160 -17.56 13.00 9.08
N ASN A 161 -17.22 12.84 7.81
CA ASN A 161 -18.15 12.89 6.70
C ASN A 161 -18.43 11.47 6.17
N PRO A 162 -19.67 10.96 6.30
CA PRO A 162 -20.04 9.59 5.92
C PRO A 162 -19.92 9.27 4.43
N LYS A 163 -19.81 10.28 3.57
CA LYS A 163 -19.66 10.08 2.11
C LYS A 163 -18.21 10.14 1.67
N MET A 164 -17.42 11.01 2.29
CA MET A 164 -16.03 11.28 1.88
C MET A 164 -15.05 10.38 2.63
N HIS A 165 -15.18 10.26 3.96
CA HIS A 165 -14.16 9.59 4.77
C HIS A 165 -14.09 8.08 4.59
N PRO A 166 -15.17 7.32 4.33
CA PRO A 166 -15.04 5.91 3.96
C PRO A 166 -14.22 5.69 2.68
N LEU A 167 -14.45 6.52 1.65
CA LEU A 167 -13.68 6.45 0.40
C LEU A 167 -12.22 6.85 0.63
N PHE A 168 -11.99 7.82 1.52
CA PHE A 168 -10.65 8.21 1.92
C PHE A 168 -9.94 7.10 2.70
N CYS A 169 -10.61 6.40 3.63
CA CYS A 169 -10.07 5.22 4.31
C CYS A 169 -9.61 4.17 3.31
N GLU A 170 -10.47 3.83 2.35
CA GLU A 170 -10.16 2.87 1.29
C GLU A 170 -8.95 3.31 0.46
N ALA A 171 -8.90 4.60 0.07
CA ALA A 171 -7.77 5.16 -0.65
C ALA A 171 -6.47 5.07 0.17
N LEU A 172 -6.50 5.33 1.48
CA LEU A 172 -5.33 5.23 2.35
C LEU A 172 -4.84 3.78 2.47
N VAL A 173 -5.74 2.83 2.67
CA VAL A 173 -5.41 1.40 2.74
C VAL A 173 -4.81 0.93 1.41
N ASN A 174 -5.39 1.33 0.29
CA ASN A 174 -4.89 0.96 -1.04
C ASN A 174 -3.55 1.62 -1.38
N THR A 175 -3.30 2.84 -0.87
CA THR A 175 -2.06 3.59 -1.16
C THR A 175 -0.90 3.17 -0.26
N TYR A 176 -1.17 3.01 1.03
CA TYR A 176 -0.12 2.82 2.05
C TYR A 176 -0.05 1.39 2.61
N GLY A 177 -1.05 0.56 2.34
CA GLY A 177 -1.13 -0.80 2.84
C GLY A 177 -1.42 -0.89 4.34
N THR A 178 -1.61 -2.11 4.81
CA THR A 178 -1.77 -2.45 6.23
C THR A 178 -0.50 -3.10 6.77
N VAL A 179 -0.35 -3.10 8.09
CA VAL A 179 0.77 -3.80 8.75
C VAL A 179 0.60 -5.31 8.54
N SER A 180 1.69 -5.95 8.11
CA SER A 180 1.76 -7.40 7.92
C SER A 180 1.42 -8.14 9.21
N ASP A 181 0.66 -9.23 9.12
CA ASP A 181 0.17 -10.02 10.25
C ASP A 181 1.30 -10.43 11.23
N ALA A 182 2.50 -10.71 10.70
CA ALA A 182 3.66 -11.10 11.50
C ALA A 182 4.23 -9.95 12.36
N ALA A 183 4.08 -8.70 11.94
CA ALA A 183 4.63 -7.52 12.63
C ALA A 183 3.62 -6.82 13.55
N ARG A 184 2.32 -7.12 13.43
CA ARG A 184 1.27 -6.53 14.27
C ARG A 184 1.53 -6.61 15.78
N PRO A 185 2.01 -7.74 16.34
CA PRO A 185 2.13 -7.84 17.80
C PRO A 185 3.10 -6.85 18.44
N SER A 186 4.27 -6.67 17.83
CA SER A 186 5.28 -5.74 18.32
C SER A 186 4.91 -4.29 18.00
N VAL A 187 4.38 -4.03 16.80
CA VAL A 187 4.01 -2.68 16.36
C VAL A 187 2.81 -2.16 17.18
N PHE A 188 1.76 -2.94 17.36
CA PHE A 188 0.54 -2.48 18.03
C PHE A 188 0.78 -2.21 19.52
N ALA A 189 1.71 -2.93 20.15
CA ALA A 189 2.11 -2.68 21.53
C ALA A 189 2.89 -1.36 21.68
N ALA A 190 3.61 -0.92 20.66
CA ALA A 190 4.44 0.28 20.69
C ALA A 190 3.75 1.55 20.14
N VAL A 191 2.64 1.39 19.40
CA VAL A 191 1.96 2.52 18.75
C VAL A 191 1.24 3.39 19.78
N THR A 192 1.53 4.70 19.70
CA THR A 192 0.89 5.74 20.49
C THR A 192 0.17 6.73 19.59
N ALA A 193 -0.78 7.49 20.14
CA ALA A 193 -1.48 8.55 19.41
C ALA A 193 -0.50 9.58 18.81
N GLU A 194 0.62 9.83 19.48
CA GLU A 194 1.63 10.79 19.03
C GLU A 194 2.44 10.25 17.82
N LEU A 195 2.73 8.95 17.80
CA LEU A 195 3.33 8.30 16.62
C LEU A 195 2.41 8.37 15.41
N LEU A 196 1.09 8.22 15.59
CA LEU A 196 0.12 8.34 14.50
C LEU A 196 0.02 9.77 13.97
N LYS A 197 0.07 10.79 14.85
CA LYS A 197 0.12 12.19 14.42
C LYS A 197 1.35 12.48 13.57
N ARG A 198 2.53 12.06 14.03
CA ARG A 198 3.79 12.21 13.27
C ARG A 198 3.73 11.49 11.93
N ALA A 199 3.19 10.27 11.93
CA ALA A 199 2.99 9.51 10.71
C ALA A 199 2.10 10.26 9.70
N ILE A 200 1.00 10.88 10.14
CA ILE A 200 0.15 11.71 9.26
C ILE A 200 0.93 12.91 8.71
N GLU A 201 1.70 13.60 9.55
CA GLU A 201 2.46 14.80 9.16
C GLU A 201 3.55 14.51 8.12
N GLU A 202 4.25 13.38 8.29
CA GLU A 202 5.37 12.99 7.43
C GLU A 202 4.93 12.32 6.13
N THR A 203 3.81 11.59 6.13
CA THR A 203 3.41 10.75 4.99
C THR A 203 2.32 11.37 4.11
N MET A 204 1.43 12.20 4.67
CA MET A 204 0.31 12.75 3.93
C MET A 204 0.60 14.13 3.32
N PRO A 205 0.10 14.40 2.10
CA PRO A 205 0.16 15.74 1.52
C PRO A 205 -0.64 16.74 2.37
N PRO A 206 -0.26 18.02 2.41
CA PRO A 206 -0.86 19.03 3.29
C PRO A 206 -2.37 19.19 3.13
N ARG A 207 -2.91 18.89 1.93
CA ARG A 207 -4.35 18.93 1.64
C ARG A 207 -5.12 17.79 2.33
N ALA A 208 -4.50 16.63 2.54
CA ALA A 208 -5.14 15.43 3.09
C ALA A 208 -4.92 15.26 4.62
N ARG A 209 -3.96 15.98 5.21
CA ARG A 209 -3.65 15.89 6.65
C ARG A 209 -4.84 16.22 7.54
N LEU A 210 -5.65 17.21 7.17
CA LEU A 210 -6.82 17.60 7.95
C LEU A 210 -7.80 16.43 8.11
N ASP A 211 -8.11 15.75 7.00
CA ASP A 211 -8.94 14.55 7.02
C ASP A 211 -8.28 13.40 7.79
N GLY A 212 -6.95 13.25 7.66
CA GLY A 212 -6.17 12.29 8.46
C GLY A 212 -6.29 12.53 9.97
N PHE A 213 -6.22 13.79 10.42
CA PHE A 213 -6.39 14.14 11.84
C PHE A 213 -7.83 13.93 12.32
N ILE A 214 -8.83 14.21 11.49
CA ILE A 214 -10.24 13.91 11.83
C ILE A 214 -10.42 12.40 12.04
N MET A 215 -9.85 11.58 11.16
CA MET A 215 -9.88 10.11 11.29
C MET A 215 -9.19 9.65 12.57
N LEU A 216 -8.03 10.22 12.90
CA LEU A 216 -7.32 9.90 14.13
C LEU A 216 -8.15 10.26 15.37
N ASP A 217 -8.77 11.43 15.41
CA ASP A 217 -9.61 11.83 16.54
C ASP A 217 -10.85 10.92 16.66
N CYS A 218 -11.44 10.53 15.53
CA CYS A 218 -12.53 9.54 15.50
C CYS A 218 -12.10 8.18 16.04
N LEU A 219 -10.91 7.70 15.65
CA LEU A 219 -10.35 6.44 16.13
C LEU A 219 -10.12 6.49 17.64
N LEU A 220 -9.46 7.54 18.14
CA LEU A 220 -9.20 7.73 19.56
C LEU A 220 -10.49 7.85 20.38
N PHE A 221 -11.55 8.45 19.80
CA PHE A 221 -12.86 8.47 20.43
C PHE A 221 -13.49 7.08 20.52
N MET A 222 -13.47 6.31 19.44
CA MET A 222 -14.00 4.94 19.41
C MET A 222 -13.24 4.02 20.38
N VAL A 223 -11.93 4.26 20.56
CA VAL A 223 -11.09 3.59 21.56
C VAL A 223 -11.59 3.88 22.98
N ARG A 224 -11.87 5.14 23.30
CA ARG A 224 -12.39 5.54 24.62
C ARG A 224 -13.79 4.98 24.91
N MET A 225 -14.63 4.80 23.90
CA MET A 225 -15.98 4.26 24.07
C MET A 225 -16.01 2.74 24.29
N GLY A 226 -15.06 2.01 23.70
CA GLY A 226 -15.06 0.54 23.67
C GLY A 226 -14.08 -0.13 24.63
N ASP A 227 -13.41 0.62 25.50
CA ASP A 227 -12.44 0.17 26.51
C ASP A 227 -11.46 -0.90 25.98
N GLY A 228 -10.74 -0.58 24.90
CA GLY A 228 -9.85 -1.53 24.22
C GLY A 228 -8.64 -0.87 23.55
N PRO A 229 -7.60 -1.64 23.16
CA PRO A 229 -6.34 -1.11 22.62
C PRO A 229 -6.53 -0.40 21.27
N ILE A 230 -5.72 0.63 20.97
CA ILE A 230 -5.87 1.47 19.76
C ILE A 230 -6.08 0.62 18.49
N PHE A 231 -5.24 -0.40 18.32
CA PHE A 231 -5.37 -1.39 17.26
C PHE A 231 -5.87 -2.73 17.80
N MET A 232 -6.86 -3.28 17.11
CA MET A 232 -7.39 -4.60 17.41
C MET A 232 -6.66 -5.64 16.57
N TYR A 233 -6.29 -6.76 17.19
CA TYR A 233 -5.73 -7.94 16.51
C TYR A 233 -6.73 -8.59 15.55
#